data_AF-A0A4Y9N9H4-F1
#
_entry.id   AF-A0A4Y9N9H4-F1
#
_cell.length_a   1.000
_cell.length_b   1.000
_cell.length_c   1.000
_cell.angle_alpha   90.00
_cell.angle_beta   90.00
_cell.angle_gamma   90.00
#
_symmetry.space_group_name_H-M   'P 1'
#
loop_
_entity.id
_entity.type
_entity.pdbx_description
1 polymer ?
#
loop_
_entity_poly.entity_id
_entity_poly.type
_entity_poly.pdbx_seq_one_letter_code
_entity_poly.pdbx_strand_id
1 'polypeptide(L)'
;MQCTVGRCANCDAFLDLASGHARLFCGSYCRSFAKDVRYFRACRRDRRHTDPLVAHALRVRLAHLVAGGYDETARRISPVLRARVLTAAGGMCAACGRRPATEIDHVDGPSGARENLQGLCGPCNRAKTAVRLGPMSPDQLAVRSAFVVRVEARSPARACDDDVGWNDLQPQLLERIRAWWSSALPTEYLGRVEFAPDGRPVIIEPASSDDRGR
;
A
#
# COMPACT_ATOMS: atom_id res chain seq x y z
N MET A 1 3.70 -13.28 17.43
CA MET A 1 3.38 -13.56 16.01
C MET A 1 4.65 -13.49 15.19
N GLN A 2 4.83 -14.41 14.25
CA GLN A 2 6.07 -14.56 13.50
C GLN A 2 5.85 -14.17 12.04
N CYS A 3 6.84 -13.52 11.43
CA CYS A 3 6.96 -13.38 9.99
C CYS A 3 7.91 -14.48 9.51
N THR A 4 7.49 -15.28 8.53
CA THR A 4 8.36 -16.27 7.90
C THR A 4 9.34 -15.55 6.98
N VAL A 5 10.61 -15.87 7.12
CA VAL A 5 11.67 -15.29 6.30
C VAL A 5 11.51 -15.76 4.84
N GLY A 6 11.79 -14.89 3.88
CA GLY A 6 11.56 -15.18 2.45
C GLY A 6 10.11 -15.06 1.99
N ARG A 7 9.18 -14.70 2.88
CA ARG A 7 7.77 -14.47 2.57
C ARG A 7 7.34 -13.03 2.86
N CYS A 8 6.35 -12.57 2.09
CA CYS A 8 5.71 -11.27 2.27
C CYS A 8 5.00 -11.22 3.62
N ALA A 9 5.34 -10.24 4.45
CA ALA A 9 4.75 -10.07 5.78
C ALA A 9 3.21 -9.86 5.76
N ASN A 10 2.65 -9.47 4.60
CA ASN A 10 1.22 -9.19 4.44
C ASN A 10 0.41 -10.37 3.87
N CYS A 11 0.93 -11.10 2.88
CA CYS A 11 0.18 -12.12 2.14
C CYS A 11 0.85 -13.50 2.10
N ASP A 12 2.00 -13.67 2.75
CA ASP A 12 2.80 -14.91 2.78
C ASP A 12 3.31 -15.42 1.42
N ALA A 13 3.04 -14.71 0.32
CA ALA A 13 3.64 -14.99 -0.98
C ALA A 13 5.17 -14.88 -0.89
N PHE A 14 5.87 -15.68 -1.69
CA PHE A 14 7.32 -15.64 -1.73
C PHE A 14 7.83 -14.28 -2.20
N LEU A 15 8.93 -13.85 -1.58
CA LEU A 15 9.63 -12.63 -1.98
C LEU A 15 10.52 -12.96 -3.17
N ASP A 16 10.45 -12.10 -4.19
CA ASP A 16 11.28 -12.20 -5.37
C ASP A 16 12.73 -11.84 -5.04
N LEU A 17 13.60 -12.87 -5.01
CA LEU A 17 15.04 -12.76 -4.79
C LEU A 17 15.76 -11.97 -5.90
N ALA A 18 15.19 -11.92 -7.11
CA ALA A 18 15.79 -11.20 -8.24
C ALA A 18 15.67 -9.67 -8.11
N SER A 19 14.84 -9.17 -7.18
CA SER A 19 14.66 -7.72 -6.97
C SER A 19 15.91 -6.98 -6.45
N GLY A 20 17.00 -7.70 -6.13
CA GLY A 20 18.31 -7.14 -5.80
C GLY A 20 18.42 -6.52 -4.41
N HIS A 21 17.38 -6.59 -3.58
CA HIS A 21 17.42 -6.14 -2.19
C HIS A 21 16.34 -6.79 -1.33
N ALA A 22 16.67 -7.02 -0.06
CA ALA A 22 15.75 -7.52 0.95
C ALA A 22 14.53 -6.60 1.15
N ARG A 23 13.33 -7.18 1.16
CA ARG A 23 12.04 -6.49 1.30
C ARG A 23 11.12 -7.25 2.26
N LEU A 24 10.27 -6.53 2.98
CA LEU A 24 9.23 -7.13 3.84
C LEU A 24 7.93 -7.45 3.11
N PHE A 25 7.70 -6.82 1.95
CA PHE A 25 6.45 -6.93 1.21
C PHE A 25 6.76 -7.21 -0.26
N CYS A 26 5.95 -8.06 -0.90
CA CYS A 26 6.13 -8.41 -2.32
C CYS A 26 5.84 -7.24 -3.28
N GLY A 27 5.13 -6.19 -2.82
CA GLY A 27 4.79 -5.04 -3.66
C GLY A 27 4.19 -3.88 -2.88
N SER A 28 3.91 -2.80 -3.60
CA SER A 28 3.31 -1.57 -3.05
C SER A 28 1.92 -1.84 -2.45
N TYR A 29 1.09 -2.65 -3.12
CA TYR A 29 -0.23 -3.03 -2.61
C TYR A 29 -0.16 -3.67 -1.22
N CYS A 30 0.67 -4.71 -1.06
CA CYS A 30 0.82 -5.39 0.23
C CYS A 30 1.35 -4.49 1.34
N ARG A 31 2.26 -3.57 1.01
CA ARG A 31 2.76 -2.56 1.95
C ARG A 31 1.66 -1.59 2.39
N SER A 32 0.89 -1.07 1.42
CA SER A 32 -0.22 -0.14 1.68
C SER A 32 -1.36 -0.80 2.44
N PHE A 33 -1.73 -2.05 2.09
CA PHE A 33 -2.72 -2.82 2.82
C PHE A 33 -2.36 -2.97 4.30
N ALA A 34 -1.13 -3.42 4.60
CA ALA A 34 -0.67 -3.57 5.99
C ALA A 34 -0.61 -2.22 6.73
N LYS A 35 -0.16 -1.15 6.05
CA LYS A 35 -0.19 0.22 6.58
C LYS A 35 -1.62 0.66 6.94
N ASP A 36 -2.59 0.36 6.09
CA ASP A 36 -4.00 0.68 6.32
C ASP A 36 -4.58 -0.13 7.46
N VAL A 37 -4.27 -1.43 7.58
CA VAL A 37 -4.70 -2.22 8.74
C VAL A 37 -4.22 -1.57 10.04
N ARG A 38 -2.92 -1.25 10.13
CA ARG A 38 -2.36 -0.58 11.33
C ARG A 38 -3.02 0.77 11.60
N TYR A 39 -3.24 1.58 10.56
CA TYR A 39 -3.87 2.89 10.73
C TYR A 39 -5.31 2.79 11.24
N PHE A 40 -6.11 1.88 10.68
CA PHE A 40 -7.48 1.64 11.12
C PHE A 40 -7.53 1.10 12.56
N ARG A 41 -6.63 0.19 12.91
CA ARG A 41 -6.50 -0.32 14.29
C ARG A 41 -6.15 0.79 15.27
N ALA A 42 -5.17 1.64 14.93
CA ALA A 42 -4.81 2.80 15.76
C ALA A 42 -6.00 3.75 15.98
N CYS A 43 -6.71 4.13 14.91
CA CYS A 43 -7.89 5.00 14.99
C CYS A 43 -9.05 4.38 15.81
N ARG A 44 -9.16 3.05 15.85
CA ARG A 44 -10.11 2.36 16.72
C ARG A 44 -9.67 2.38 18.17
N ARG A 45 -8.40 2.03 18.41
CA ARG A 45 -7.79 1.98 19.74
C ARG A 45 -7.89 3.32 20.47
N ASP A 46 -7.59 4.42 19.79
CA ASP A 46 -7.66 5.78 20.35
C ASP A 46 -9.00 6.49 20.11
N ARG A 47 -10.01 5.78 19.59
CA ARG A 47 -11.37 6.25 19.32
C ARG A 47 -11.49 7.40 18.30
N ARG A 48 -10.42 7.78 17.58
CA ARG A 48 -10.51 8.80 16.52
C ARG A 48 -11.45 8.44 15.38
N HIS A 49 -11.75 7.17 15.16
CA HIS A 49 -12.71 6.73 14.13
C HIS A 49 -14.13 7.30 14.31
N THR A 50 -14.50 7.84 15.47
CA THR A 50 -15.80 8.51 15.69
C THR A 50 -15.81 9.96 15.21
N ASP A 51 -14.64 10.58 15.00
CA ASP A 51 -14.54 11.90 14.40
C ASP A 51 -15.02 11.85 12.94
N PRO A 52 -15.96 12.71 12.50
CA PRO A 52 -16.52 12.65 11.15
C PRO A 52 -15.48 12.81 10.01
N LEU A 53 -14.43 13.60 10.23
CA LEU A 53 -13.35 13.79 9.24
C LEU A 53 -12.46 12.55 9.18
N VAL A 54 -12.14 11.95 10.32
CA VAL A 54 -11.38 10.68 10.36
C VAL A 54 -12.21 9.56 9.76
N ALA A 55 -13.50 9.44 10.09
CA ALA A 55 -14.41 8.46 9.51
C ALA A 55 -14.53 8.62 7.98
N HIS A 56 -14.53 9.85 7.47
CA HIS A 56 -14.46 10.11 6.03
C HIS A 56 -13.12 9.65 5.44
N ALA A 57 -11.99 10.00 6.06
CA ALA A 57 -10.68 9.57 5.61
C ALA A 57 -10.55 8.03 5.58
N LEU A 58 -11.03 7.33 6.60
CA LEU A 58 -11.07 5.88 6.64
C LEU A 58 -11.91 5.31 5.49
N ARG A 59 -13.08 5.88 5.19
CA ARG A 59 -13.89 5.46 4.03
C ARG A 59 -13.16 5.63 2.70
N VAL A 60 -12.48 6.76 2.49
CA VAL A 60 -11.70 7.02 1.27
C VAL A 60 -10.53 6.05 1.15
N ARG A 61 -9.81 5.78 2.25
CA ARG A 61 -8.71 4.79 2.26
C ARG A 61 -9.22 3.39 1.91
N LEU A 62 -10.34 2.96 2.50
CA LEU A 62 -10.94 1.67 2.18
C LEU A 62 -11.35 1.59 0.70
N ALA A 63 -11.93 2.65 0.14
CA ALA A 63 -12.30 2.70 -1.27
C ALA A 63 -11.09 2.50 -2.20
N HIS A 64 -9.96 3.15 -1.91
CA HIS A 64 -8.73 2.93 -2.66
C HIS A 64 -8.17 1.52 -2.48
N LEU A 65 -8.19 1.01 -1.24
CA LEU A 65 -7.70 -0.32 -0.95
C LEU A 65 -8.46 -1.39 -1.74
N VAL A 66 -9.79 -1.35 -1.75
CA VAL A 66 -10.59 -2.33 -2.50
C VAL A 66 -10.45 -2.17 -4.01
N ALA A 67 -10.11 -0.98 -4.50
CA ALA A 67 -9.84 -0.71 -5.91
C ALA A 67 -8.43 -1.15 -6.39
N GLY A 68 -7.70 -1.94 -5.59
CA GLY A 68 -6.36 -2.42 -5.93
C GLY A 68 -5.22 -1.55 -5.38
N GLY A 69 -5.53 -0.62 -4.49
CA GLY A 69 -4.57 0.21 -3.78
C GLY A 69 -4.50 1.66 -4.25
N TYR A 70 -3.70 2.45 -3.53
CA TYR A 70 -3.46 3.86 -3.84
C TYR A 70 -2.03 4.04 -4.38
N ASP A 71 -1.91 4.46 -5.63
CA ASP A 71 -0.63 4.83 -6.22
C ASP A 71 -0.20 6.22 -5.73
N GLU A 72 0.56 6.25 -4.64
CA GLU A 72 1.15 7.46 -4.05
C GLU A 72 2.18 8.12 -4.99
N THR A 73 2.88 7.31 -5.81
CA THR A 73 3.97 7.80 -6.68
C THR A 73 3.41 8.53 -7.88
N ALA A 74 2.41 7.94 -8.56
CA ALA A 74 1.75 8.56 -9.71
C ALA A 74 1.09 9.91 -9.36
N ARG A 75 0.66 10.06 -8.11
CA ARG A 75 -0.02 11.28 -7.60
C ARG A 75 0.90 12.24 -6.87
N ARG A 76 2.22 12.04 -6.92
CA ARG A 76 3.18 12.95 -6.28
C ARG A 76 3.25 14.26 -7.05
N ILE A 77 2.97 15.35 -6.36
CA ILE A 77 3.02 16.72 -6.91
C ILE A 77 4.21 17.44 -6.29
N SER A 78 5.03 18.09 -7.12
CA SER A 78 6.19 18.86 -6.61
C SER A 78 5.74 20.05 -5.76
N PRO A 79 6.52 20.50 -4.77
CA PRO A 79 6.17 21.66 -3.95
C PRO A 79 5.89 22.93 -4.77
N VAL A 80 6.67 23.14 -5.83
CA VAL A 80 6.50 24.28 -6.75
C VAL A 80 5.17 24.20 -7.50
N LEU A 81 4.83 23.04 -8.06
CA LEU A 81 3.55 22.84 -8.73
C LEU A 81 2.39 22.95 -7.74
N ARG A 82 2.56 22.44 -6.51
CA ARG A 82 1.57 22.56 -5.45
C ARG A 82 1.26 24.02 -5.13
N ALA A 83 2.28 24.86 -4.96
CA ALA A 83 2.07 26.29 -4.75
C ALA A 83 1.31 26.93 -5.92
N ARG A 84 1.72 26.64 -7.17
CA ARG A 84 1.07 27.17 -8.38
C ARG A 84 -0.41 26.79 -8.53
N VAL A 85 -0.79 25.58 -8.13
CA VAL A 85 -2.20 25.14 -8.19
C VAL A 85 -3.02 25.81 -7.09
N LEU A 86 -2.47 25.96 -5.88
CA LEU A 86 -3.20 26.55 -4.75
C LEU A 86 -3.35 28.06 -4.87
N THR A 87 -2.40 28.77 -5.49
CA THR A 87 -2.50 30.22 -5.73
C THR A 87 -3.25 30.57 -7.02
N ALA A 88 -3.64 29.57 -7.81
CA ALA A 88 -4.49 29.78 -8.98
C ALA A 88 -5.85 30.39 -8.56
N ALA A 89 -6.51 31.08 -9.49
CA ALA A 89 -7.79 31.77 -9.23
C ALA A 89 -7.74 32.68 -7.98
N GLY A 90 -6.61 33.36 -7.75
CA GLY A 90 -6.43 34.26 -6.60
C GLY A 90 -6.36 33.55 -5.25
N GLY A 91 -6.03 32.26 -5.21
CA GLY A 91 -6.03 31.48 -3.97
C GLY A 91 -7.40 30.93 -3.57
N MET A 92 -8.40 31.03 -4.44
CA MET A 92 -9.79 30.63 -4.15
C MET A 92 -10.11 29.26 -4.72
N CYS A 93 -11.04 28.56 -4.06
CA CYS A 93 -11.54 27.25 -4.47
C CYS A 93 -12.12 27.30 -5.89
N ALA A 94 -11.55 26.51 -6.81
CA ALA A 94 -11.97 26.44 -8.20
C ALA A 94 -13.43 25.98 -8.38
N ALA A 95 -13.97 25.18 -7.44
CA ALA A 95 -15.34 24.67 -7.54
C ALA A 95 -16.41 25.64 -7.01
N CYS A 96 -16.10 26.46 -6.00
CA CYS A 96 -17.14 27.29 -5.36
C CYS A 96 -16.85 28.78 -5.30
N GLY A 97 -15.61 29.21 -5.57
CA GLY A 97 -15.17 30.61 -5.53
C GLY A 97 -15.26 31.31 -4.17
N ARG A 98 -15.74 30.64 -3.12
CA ARG A 98 -16.15 31.27 -1.85
C ARG A 98 -15.17 31.08 -0.68
N ARG A 99 -14.26 30.12 -0.77
CA ARG A 99 -13.30 29.78 0.30
C ARG A 99 -11.90 29.61 -0.28
N PRO A 100 -10.84 29.80 0.53
CA PRO A 100 -9.48 29.53 0.10
C PRO A 100 -9.30 28.10 -0.43
N ALA A 101 -8.48 27.95 -1.46
CA ALA A 101 -8.00 26.65 -1.90
C ALA A 101 -6.93 26.16 -0.91
N THR A 102 -7.21 25.05 -0.25
CA THR A 102 -6.33 24.44 0.77
C THR A 102 -5.83 23.06 0.37
N GLU A 103 -6.51 22.43 -0.59
CA GLU A 103 -6.26 21.09 -1.05
C GLU A 103 -6.07 21.09 -2.57
N ILE A 104 -5.21 20.20 -3.06
CA ILE A 104 -5.09 19.96 -4.50
C ILE A 104 -5.83 18.67 -4.79
N ASP A 105 -6.64 18.71 -5.84
CA ASP A 105 -7.33 17.55 -6.36
C ASP A 105 -7.10 17.39 -7.85
N HIS A 106 -7.18 16.13 -8.31
CA HIS A 106 -7.08 15.79 -9.72
C HIS A 106 -8.46 15.93 -10.37
N VAL A 107 -8.55 16.65 -11.49
CA VAL A 107 -9.77 16.76 -12.29
C VAL A 107 -10.22 15.37 -12.71
N ASP A 108 -9.37 14.61 -13.40
CA ASP A 108 -9.63 13.24 -13.82
C ASP A 108 -8.35 12.37 -13.85
N GLY A 109 -8.45 11.09 -13.45
CA GLY A 109 -7.31 10.18 -13.40
C GLY A 109 -6.15 10.62 -12.48
N PRO A 110 -4.99 9.93 -12.54
CA PRO A 110 -3.85 10.19 -11.65
C PRO A 110 -2.78 11.15 -12.22
N SER A 111 -2.99 11.72 -13.42
CA SER A 111 -1.95 12.53 -14.10
C SER A 111 -1.59 13.79 -13.30
N GLY A 112 -0.30 13.99 -13.02
CA GLY A 112 0.21 15.19 -12.38
C GLY A 112 0.34 16.43 -13.29
N ALA A 113 -0.18 16.37 -14.52
CA ALA A 113 -0.19 17.51 -15.44
C ALA A 113 -0.97 18.69 -14.86
N ARG A 114 -0.49 19.92 -15.06
CA ARG A 114 -1.06 21.12 -14.43
C ARG A 114 -2.54 21.30 -14.76
N GLU A 115 -2.93 20.99 -15.97
CA GLU A 115 -4.30 21.11 -16.51
C GLU A 115 -5.25 20.14 -15.83
N ASN A 116 -4.72 19.04 -15.30
CA ASN A 116 -5.45 18.05 -14.55
C ASN A 116 -5.49 18.33 -13.04
N LEU A 117 -4.90 19.43 -12.57
CA LEU A 117 -4.88 19.80 -11.14
C LEU A 117 -5.74 21.02 -10.86
N GLN A 118 -6.48 20.99 -9.75
CA GLN A 118 -7.30 22.10 -9.28
C GLN A 118 -7.12 22.34 -7.78
N GLY A 119 -7.17 23.62 -7.38
CA GLY A 119 -7.19 24.03 -5.98
C GLY A 119 -8.62 24.03 -5.44
N LEU A 120 -8.89 23.24 -4.40
CA LEU A 120 -10.21 23.12 -3.77
C LEU A 120 -10.15 23.48 -2.28
N CYS A 121 -11.26 24.00 -1.76
CA CYS A 121 -11.49 24.01 -0.32
C CYS A 121 -11.91 22.60 0.14
N GLY A 122 -11.60 22.25 1.40
CA GLY A 122 -11.85 20.91 1.93
C GLY A 122 -13.29 20.39 1.74
N PRO A 123 -14.36 21.18 1.99
CA PRO A 123 -15.72 20.68 1.78
C PRO A 123 -16.05 20.39 0.30
N CYS A 124 -15.54 21.17 -0.65
CA CYS A 124 -15.75 20.90 -2.08
C CYS A 124 -14.99 19.65 -2.53
N ASN A 125 -13.76 19.46 -2.04
CA ASN A 125 -12.99 18.25 -2.35
C ASN A 125 -13.66 16.98 -1.81
N ARG A 126 -14.16 17.02 -0.56
CA ARG A 126 -14.93 15.92 0.03
C ARG A 126 -16.21 15.61 -0.73
N ALA A 127 -16.96 16.65 -1.14
CA ALA A 127 -18.17 16.48 -1.93
C ALA A 127 -17.86 15.79 -3.28
N LYS A 128 -16.81 16.23 -3.98
CA LYS A 128 -16.37 15.60 -5.23
C LYS A 128 -15.97 14.14 -5.03
N THR A 129 -15.20 13.85 -3.98
CA THR A 129 -14.81 12.47 -3.64
C THR A 129 -16.02 11.60 -3.33
N ALA A 130 -17.00 12.13 -2.58
CA ALA A 130 -18.21 11.39 -2.20
C ALA A 130 -19.04 10.96 -3.42
N VAL A 131 -19.15 11.81 -4.46
CA VAL A 131 -19.85 11.46 -5.71
C VAL A 131 -19.19 10.29 -6.45
N ARG A 132 -17.89 10.10 -6.27
CA ARG A 132 -17.12 8.99 -6.89
C ARG A 132 -17.20 7.68 -6.12
N LEU A 133 -17.74 7.68 -4.90
CA LEU A 133 -17.92 6.46 -4.12
C LEU A 133 -19.16 5.72 -4.63
N GLY A 134 -18.92 4.65 -5.39
CA GLY A 134 -19.96 3.74 -5.87
C GLY A 134 -20.12 2.48 -5.01
N PRO A 135 -21.09 1.61 -5.35
CA PRO A 135 -21.22 0.29 -4.75
C PRO A 135 -19.98 -0.57 -5.05
N MET A 136 -19.63 -1.44 -4.10
CA MET A 136 -18.52 -2.39 -4.27
C MET A 136 -18.94 -3.58 -5.13
N SER A 137 -18.06 -4.03 -6.03
CA SER A 137 -18.21 -5.32 -6.72
C SER A 137 -18.02 -6.51 -5.75
N PRO A 138 -18.41 -7.75 -6.14
CA PRO A 138 -18.16 -8.94 -5.31
C PRO A 138 -16.68 -9.12 -4.91
N ASP A 139 -15.74 -8.89 -5.83
CA ASP A 139 -14.31 -8.97 -5.54
C ASP A 139 -13.86 -7.91 -4.54
N GLN A 140 -14.38 -6.68 -4.68
CA GLN A 140 -14.10 -5.59 -3.74
C GLN A 140 -14.67 -5.89 -2.35
N LEU A 141 -15.84 -6.53 -2.27
CA LEU A 141 -16.41 -7.00 -1.01
C LEU A 141 -15.56 -8.08 -0.36
N ALA A 142 -15.00 -9.02 -1.13
CA ALA A 142 -14.08 -10.03 -0.61
C ALA A 142 -12.82 -9.39 -0.01
N VAL A 143 -12.21 -8.42 -0.71
CA VAL A 143 -11.06 -7.66 -0.21
C VAL A 143 -11.42 -6.88 1.06
N ARG A 144 -12.56 -6.19 1.08
CA ARG A 144 -13.06 -5.49 2.26
C ARG A 144 -13.22 -6.44 3.44
N SER A 145 -13.85 -7.60 3.25
CA SER A 145 -14.08 -8.57 4.32
C SER A 145 -12.77 -9.06 4.91
N ALA A 146 -11.80 -9.44 4.07
CA ALA A 146 -10.46 -9.84 4.53
C ALA A 146 -9.73 -8.72 5.30
N PHE A 147 -9.91 -7.46 4.87
CA PHE A 147 -9.36 -6.29 5.55
C PHE A 147 -10.01 -6.07 6.92
N VAL A 148 -11.35 -6.08 6.99
CA VAL A 148 -12.10 -5.85 8.23
C VAL A 148 -11.77 -6.88 9.28
N VAL A 149 -11.66 -8.17 8.91
CA VAL A 149 -11.25 -9.24 9.83
C VAL A 149 -9.93 -8.92 10.53
N ARG A 150 -8.93 -8.38 9.82
CA ARG A 150 -7.62 -8.02 10.39
C ARG A 150 -7.68 -6.76 11.26
N VAL A 151 -8.52 -5.79 10.88
CA VAL A 151 -8.74 -4.57 11.68
C VAL A 151 -9.48 -4.90 12.99
N GLU A 152 -10.44 -5.81 12.94
CA GLU A 152 -11.31 -6.15 14.08
C GLU A 152 -10.75 -7.20 15.01
N ALA A 153 -9.74 -7.94 14.58
CA ALA A 153 -9.06 -8.91 15.43
C ALA A 153 -8.56 -8.26 16.73
N ARG A 154 -8.90 -8.87 17.88
CA ARG A 154 -8.53 -8.39 19.22
C ARG A 154 -7.02 -8.17 19.35
N SER A 155 -6.25 -9.12 18.81
CA SER A 155 -4.80 -9.02 18.64
C SER A 155 -4.48 -8.88 17.15
N PRO A 156 -3.31 -8.32 16.78
CA PRO A 156 -2.87 -8.32 15.39
C PRO A 156 -3.02 -9.73 14.79
N ALA A 157 -3.43 -9.86 13.51
CA ALA A 157 -3.53 -11.17 12.86
C ALA A 157 -2.19 -11.58 12.22
N ARG A 158 -1.42 -10.58 11.74
CA ARG A 158 -0.06 -10.72 11.23
C ARG A 158 0.90 -9.77 11.93
N ALA A 159 2.20 -10.10 11.95
CA ALA A 159 3.21 -9.23 12.56
C ALA A 159 3.15 -7.79 12.02
N CYS A 160 2.79 -7.62 10.74
CA CYS A 160 2.60 -6.32 10.11
C CYS A 160 1.30 -5.59 10.46
N ASP A 161 0.40 -6.20 11.23
CA ASP A 161 -0.86 -5.59 11.70
C ASP A 161 -0.74 -4.88 13.04
N ASP A 162 0.41 -5.00 13.71
CA ASP A 162 0.62 -4.41 15.03
C ASP A 162 0.71 -2.88 14.94
N ASP A 163 -0.35 -2.16 15.31
CA ASP A 163 -0.37 -0.70 15.26
C ASP A 163 0.45 -0.03 16.37
N VAL A 164 0.91 -0.79 17.37
CA VAL A 164 1.67 -0.29 18.51
C VAL A 164 3.15 -0.65 18.36
N GLY A 165 3.46 -1.93 18.17
CA GLY A 165 4.82 -2.46 18.14
C GLY A 165 5.50 -2.48 16.77
N TRP A 166 4.81 -2.13 15.68
CA TRP A 166 5.37 -2.28 14.33
C TRP A 166 6.63 -1.46 14.07
N ASN A 167 6.75 -0.25 14.64
CA ASN A 167 7.93 0.59 14.42
C ASN A 167 9.20 -0.06 14.99
N ASP A 168 9.09 -0.79 16.09
CA ASP A 168 10.20 -1.50 16.71
C ASP A 168 10.44 -2.86 16.04
N LEU A 169 9.36 -3.53 15.61
CA LEU A 169 9.40 -4.85 15.00
C LEU A 169 9.92 -4.81 13.55
N GLN A 170 9.57 -3.79 12.79
CA GLN A 170 9.90 -3.70 11.36
C GLN A 170 11.41 -3.76 11.08
N PRO A 171 12.29 -3.01 11.78
CA PRO A 171 13.73 -3.08 11.58
C PRO A 171 14.27 -4.49 11.86
N GLN A 172 13.84 -5.12 12.96
CA GLN A 172 14.27 -6.47 13.35
C GLN A 172 13.88 -7.53 12.31
N LEU A 173 12.65 -7.43 11.78
CA LEU A 173 12.21 -8.33 10.72
C LEU A 173 13.01 -8.11 9.42
N LEU A 174 13.28 -6.86 9.07
CA LEU A 174 14.06 -6.54 7.88
C LEU A 174 15.50 -7.02 7.99
N GLU A 175 16.11 -6.90 9.17
CA GLU A 175 17.45 -7.43 9.47
C GLU A 175 17.49 -8.96 9.31
N ARG A 176 16.51 -9.68 9.87
CA ARG A 176 16.39 -11.13 9.69
C ARG A 176 16.24 -11.54 8.23
N ILE A 177 15.45 -10.78 7.45
CA ILE A 177 15.30 -11.03 6.00
C ILE A 177 16.61 -10.73 5.28
N ARG A 178 17.32 -9.66 5.61
CA ARG A 178 18.63 -9.33 5.02
C ARG A 178 19.65 -10.44 5.29
N ALA A 179 19.73 -10.94 6.53
CA ALA A 179 20.64 -12.01 6.89
C ALA A 179 20.36 -13.28 6.05
N TRP A 180 19.10 -13.68 5.97
CA TRP A 180 18.70 -14.81 5.12
C TRP A 180 18.96 -14.56 3.64
N TRP A 181 18.65 -13.35 3.15
CA TRP A 181 18.88 -12.97 1.76
C TRP A 181 20.36 -13.06 1.40
N SER A 182 21.24 -12.53 2.25
CA SER A 182 22.69 -12.62 2.06
C SER A 182 23.20 -14.07 2.11
N SER A 183 22.58 -14.95 2.89
CA SER A 183 22.91 -16.38 2.89
C SER A 183 22.28 -17.17 1.73
N ALA A 184 21.20 -16.65 1.15
CA ALA A 184 20.43 -17.28 0.07
C ALA A 184 20.85 -16.81 -1.32
N LEU A 185 21.85 -15.92 -1.42
CA LEU A 185 22.53 -15.57 -2.66
C LEU A 185 23.82 -16.40 -2.78
N PRO A 186 23.86 -17.49 -3.54
CA PRO A 186 25.11 -17.99 -4.08
C PRO A 186 25.58 -16.97 -5.13
N THR A 187 26.88 -16.71 -5.15
CA THR A 187 27.58 -15.70 -5.96
C THR A 187 27.38 -15.83 -7.49
N GLU A 188 26.55 -16.76 -7.99
CA GLU A 188 26.42 -17.10 -9.42
C GLU A 188 25.00 -17.51 -9.88
N TYR A 189 23.93 -17.24 -9.13
CA TYR A 189 22.65 -17.93 -9.37
C TYR A 189 21.72 -17.35 -10.46
N LEU A 190 21.56 -18.10 -11.56
CA LEU A 190 20.56 -17.92 -12.64
C LEU A 190 19.47 -19.03 -12.67
N GLY A 191 19.21 -19.70 -11.54
CA GLY A 191 18.18 -20.75 -11.43
C GLY A 191 16.81 -20.26 -10.93
N ARG A 192 15.73 -20.96 -11.27
CA ARG A 192 14.37 -20.69 -10.75
C ARG A 192 14.22 -21.38 -9.39
N VAL A 193 13.91 -20.61 -8.35
CA VAL A 193 13.57 -21.18 -7.03
C VAL A 193 12.09 -21.53 -7.03
N GLU A 194 11.78 -22.83 -6.90
CA GLU A 194 10.43 -23.30 -6.60
C GLU A 194 10.33 -23.64 -5.12
N PHE A 195 9.12 -23.85 -4.60
CA PHE A 195 8.92 -24.14 -3.19
C PHE A 195 8.02 -25.35 -3.03
N ALA A 196 8.48 -26.30 -2.22
CA ALA A 196 7.71 -27.49 -1.88
C ALA A 196 6.47 -27.12 -1.05
N PRO A 197 5.48 -28.02 -0.93
CA PRO A 197 4.27 -27.79 -0.13
C PRO A 197 4.54 -27.44 1.34
N ASP A 198 5.69 -27.86 1.89
CA ASP A 198 6.14 -27.55 3.25
C ASP A 198 6.87 -26.20 3.36
N GLY A 199 7.01 -25.46 2.26
CA GLY A 199 7.63 -24.15 2.22
C GLY A 199 9.15 -24.17 2.17
N ARG A 200 9.81 -25.34 2.08
CA ARG A 200 11.25 -25.40 1.83
C ARG A 200 11.53 -24.91 0.39
N PRO A 201 12.58 -24.11 0.17
CA PRO A 201 13.03 -23.81 -1.18
C PRO A 201 13.54 -25.09 -1.84
N VAL A 202 13.02 -25.39 -3.02
CA VAL A 202 13.54 -26.42 -3.93
C VAL A 202 14.19 -25.69 -5.08
N ILE A 203 15.49 -25.93 -5.21
CA ILE A 203 16.29 -25.36 -6.28
C ILE A 203 15.97 -26.15 -7.55
N ILE A 204 15.49 -25.46 -8.58
CA ILE A 204 15.41 -26.02 -9.93
C ILE A 204 16.53 -25.39 -10.74
N GLU A 205 17.57 -26.18 -10.98
CA GLU A 205 18.64 -25.80 -11.90
C GLU A 205 18.04 -25.62 -13.30
N PRO A 206 18.48 -24.60 -14.07
CA PRO A 206 18.09 -24.51 -15.46
C PRO A 206 18.54 -25.80 -16.17
N ALA A 207 17.65 -26.40 -16.96
CA ALA A 207 18.01 -27.58 -17.75
C ALA A 207 19.32 -27.29 -18.50
N SER A 208 20.35 -28.09 -18.26
CA SER A 208 21.64 -27.88 -18.91
C SER A 208 21.42 -27.97 -20.42
N SER A 209 22.07 -27.09 -21.17
CA SER A 209 22.01 -27.07 -22.63
C SER A 209 22.66 -28.29 -23.28
N ASP A 210 23.15 -29.26 -22.51
CA ASP A 210 23.87 -30.43 -22.98
C ASP A 210 22.97 -31.61 -23.36
N ASP A 211 21.66 -31.55 -23.14
CA ASP A 211 20.73 -32.64 -23.51
C ASP A 211 20.06 -32.44 -24.90
N ARG A 212 20.75 -31.74 -25.81
CA ARG A 212 20.45 -31.79 -27.25
C ARG A 212 21.55 -32.52 -27.99
N GLY A 213 21.53 -33.84 -27.89
CA GLY A 213 22.03 -34.73 -28.93
C GLY A 213 23.41 -35.33 -28.68
N ARG A 214 23.41 -36.58 -28.21
CA ARG A 214 24.10 -37.68 -28.89
C ARG A 214 23.47 -39.02 -28.53
#